data_AF-A0A7L1HWI5-F1
#
_entry.id   AF-A0A7L1HWI5-F1
#
_cell.length_a   1.000
_cell.length_b   1.000
_cell.length_c   1.000
_cell.angle_alpha   90.00
_cell.angle_beta   90.00
_cell.angle_gamma   90.00
#
_symmetry.space_group_name_H-M   'P 1'
#
loop_
_entity.id
_entity.type
_entity.pdbx_description
1 polymer ?
#
loop_
_entity_poly.entity_id
_entity_poly.type
_entity_poly.pdbx_seq_one_letter_code
_entity_poly.pdbx_strand_id
1 'polypeptide(L)'
;WKLQVFYLCFYGFMTQIRPGESFITPYLLGADKNFTQAEVTNVITPVLTYSYIAVLVPVFLLTDYLRYKPVLVLQSLSHISIWLLLVLGTSVLAMQLMEFFYGITMAARIAYSSYIFSLVAPSRYQRMASYSRSAVLLGVFTSSVLGQLCVTLGGIPFLTLNYISLGFVSFGLVLTLFLEQPRRSLFFNRPEGAGDEAVPAELDKMAGGDRSGEMRGWQEAVLCRMLRELGALARQPQLRLWSLWWVFNSAGYYLMLYYVYILWNEIYPTTDNRRVYNGGVDAASTLLGAGASFAAGYVKIRWTLWSELVIGFLVPIAMCVVPLGTCLHPSSWAGTRGSLVLHIFPSFQIATSLSKELCALVFGVNTFFATMLKTIITIIVADKRVLGLSVHPQFYVYFGYFTLLAVVYLLAAICVGIQHSRQ
;
A
#
# COMPACT_ATOMS: atom_id res chain seq x y z
N TRP A 1 -8.27 -18.81 -16.46
CA TRP A 1 -8.60 -17.57 -15.74
C TRP A 1 -9.20 -17.80 -14.34
N LYS A 2 -10.34 -18.51 -14.12
CA LYS A 2 -10.90 -18.72 -12.76
C LYS A 2 -9.92 -19.35 -11.77
N LEU A 3 -9.29 -20.46 -12.16
CA LEU A 3 -8.29 -21.17 -11.35
C LEU A 3 -7.07 -20.29 -11.05
N GLN A 4 -6.59 -19.53 -12.05
CA GLN A 4 -5.48 -18.60 -11.89
C GLN A 4 -5.81 -17.45 -10.92
N VAL A 5 -7.02 -16.89 -10.99
CA VAL A 5 -7.47 -15.86 -10.05
C VAL A 5 -7.61 -16.43 -8.64
N PHE A 6 -8.16 -17.64 -8.49
CA PHE A 6 -8.22 -18.31 -7.20
C PHE A 6 -6.82 -18.52 -6.61
N TYR A 7 -5.89 -19.04 -7.42
CA TYR A 7 -4.50 -19.19 -7.01
C TYR A 7 -3.86 -17.85 -6.65
N LEU A 8 -4.15 -16.77 -7.38
CA LEU A 8 -3.61 -15.46 -7.06
C LEU A 8 -4.16 -14.88 -5.75
N CYS A 9 -5.46 -15.06 -5.49
CA CYS A 9 -6.06 -14.69 -4.22
C CYS A 9 -5.48 -15.52 -3.06
N PHE A 10 -5.27 -16.82 -3.26
CA PHE A 10 -4.62 -17.68 -2.29
C PHE A 10 -3.17 -17.28 -2.03
N TYR A 11 -2.41 -16.96 -3.07
CA TYR A 11 -1.07 -16.39 -2.99
C TYR A 11 -1.07 -15.06 -2.22
N GLY A 12 -2.00 -14.16 -2.55
CA GLY A 12 -2.16 -12.88 -1.85
C GLY A 12 -2.57 -13.04 -0.39
N PHE A 13 -3.32 -14.08 -0.04
CA PHE A 13 -3.63 -14.43 1.34
C PHE A 13 -2.39 -14.95 2.07
N MET A 14 -1.73 -15.97 1.51
CA MET A 14 -0.57 -16.64 2.12
C MET A 14 0.64 -15.72 2.31
N THR A 15 0.94 -14.86 1.34
CA THR A 15 2.06 -13.90 1.44
C THR A 15 1.86 -12.82 2.49
N GLN A 16 0.64 -12.65 2.99
CA GLN A 16 0.33 -11.69 4.05
C GLN A 16 0.33 -12.32 5.44
N ILE A 17 0.41 -13.65 5.55
CA ILE A 17 0.52 -14.33 6.84
C ILE A 17 1.94 -14.13 7.38
N ARG A 18 2.10 -13.14 8.25
CA ARG A 18 3.38 -12.69 8.81
C ARG A 18 3.17 -12.33 10.29
N PRO A 19 2.97 -13.33 11.19
CA PRO A 19 2.47 -13.10 12.54
C PRO A 19 3.26 -12.10 13.39
N GLY A 20 4.54 -11.92 13.10
CA GLY A 20 5.43 -10.97 13.77
C GLY A 20 5.26 -9.51 13.35
N GLU A 21 4.57 -9.21 12.25
CA GLU A 21 4.46 -7.85 11.69
C GLU A 21 3.87 -6.84 12.70
N SER A 22 2.81 -7.22 13.42
CA SER A 22 2.16 -6.40 14.46
C SER A 22 3.05 -6.13 15.68
N PHE A 23 4.15 -6.87 15.83
CA PHE A 23 5.04 -6.85 16.98
C PHE A 23 6.46 -6.39 16.62
N ILE A 24 6.73 -5.92 15.39
CA ILE A 24 8.05 -5.44 14.97
C ILE A 24 8.51 -4.30 15.86
N THR A 25 7.70 -3.26 16.08
CA THR A 25 8.11 -2.12 16.92
C THR A 25 8.35 -2.51 18.38
N PRO A 26 7.45 -3.27 19.06
CA PRO A 26 7.74 -3.89 20.34
C PRO A 26 9.06 -4.68 20.37
N TYR A 27 9.35 -5.43 19.31
CA TYR A 27 10.57 -6.23 19.22
C TYR A 27 11.84 -5.37 19.07
N LEU A 28 11.79 -4.27 18.31
CA LEU A 28 12.90 -3.33 18.16
C LEU A 28 13.21 -2.57 19.46
N LEU A 29 12.17 -2.22 20.22
CA LEU A 29 12.28 -1.46 21.47
C LEU A 29 12.46 -2.36 22.71
N GLY A 30 12.18 -3.66 22.58
CA GLY A 30 12.33 -4.64 23.65
C GLY A 30 13.79 -5.03 23.90
N ALA A 31 13.99 -5.84 24.95
CA ALA A 31 15.32 -6.25 25.42
C ALA A 31 16.17 -6.99 24.37
N ASP A 32 15.53 -7.63 23.38
CA ASP A 32 16.21 -8.40 22.33
C ASP A 32 17.05 -7.51 21.38
N LYS A 33 16.56 -6.31 21.06
CA LYS A 33 17.22 -5.38 20.12
C LYS A 33 17.69 -4.10 20.79
N ASN A 34 17.01 -3.66 21.84
CA ASN A 34 17.39 -2.56 22.70
C ASN A 34 17.67 -1.24 21.96
N PHE A 35 16.91 -0.94 20.91
CA PHE A 35 16.99 0.36 20.23
C PHE A 35 16.22 1.42 21.01
N THR A 36 16.69 2.66 20.94
CA THR A 36 15.96 3.78 21.54
C THR A 36 14.77 4.16 20.67
N GLN A 37 13.71 4.67 21.30
CA GLN A 37 12.53 5.14 20.57
C GLN A 37 12.88 6.24 19.56
N ALA A 38 13.83 7.12 19.90
CA ALA A 38 14.30 8.18 18.99
C ALA A 38 15.04 7.63 17.76
N GLU A 39 15.81 6.54 17.90
CA GLU A 39 16.45 5.87 16.76
C GLU A 39 15.41 5.20 15.85
N VAL A 40 14.46 4.47 16.44
CA VAL A 40 13.40 3.82 15.65
C VAL A 40 12.58 4.86 14.90
N THR A 41 12.18 5.95 15.56
CA THR A 41 11.31 6.99 14.99
C THR A 41 12.01 7.84 13.93
N ASN A 42 13.21 8.36 14.21
CA ASN A 42 13.82 9.43 13.40
C ASN A 42 14.99 8.96 12.54
N VAL A 43 15.46 7.72 12.71
CA VAL A 43 16.64 7.19 12.00
C VAL A 43 16.31 5.93 11.19
N ILE A 44 15.51 5.02 11.73
CA ILE A 44 15.18 3.74 11.09
C ILE A 44 13.93 3.91 10.21
N THR A 45 12.77 4.22 10.81
CA THR A 45 11.47 4.28 10.12
C THR A 45 11.43 5.21 8.89
N PRO A 46 12.09 6.39 8.86
CA PRO A 46 12.06 7.26 7.68
C PRO A 46 12.69 6.63 6.42
N VAL A 47 13.63 5.68 6.59
CA VAL A 47 14.29 4.99 5.48
C VAL A 47 13.29 4.23 4.61
N LEU A 48 12.20 3.71 5.17
CA LEU A 48 11.11 3.10 4.40
C LEU A 48 10.53 4.09 3.40
N THR A 49 10.21 5.31 3.85
CA THR A 49 9.61 6.33 3.00
C THR A 49 10.59 6.79 1.90
N TYR A 50 11.87 6.94 2.24
CA TYR A 50 12.91 7.38 1.30
C TYR A 50 13.26 6.32 0.27
N SER A 51 13.43 5.08 0.71
CA SER A 51 13.67 3.95 -0.19
C SER A 51 12.47 3.69 -1.09
N TYR A 52 11.25 3.76 -0.56
CA TYR A 52 10.03 3.53 -1.33
C TYR A 52 9.89 4.50 -2.50
N ILE A 53 10.10 5.82 -2.29
CA ILE A 53 10.04 6.77 -3.41
C ILE A 53 11.14 6.51 -4.45
N ALA A 54 12.34 6.14 -4.00
CA ALA A 54 13.47 5.89 -4.89
C ALA A 54 13.26 4.63 -5.78
N VAL A 55 12.70 3.56 -5.21
CA VAL A 55 12.51 2.29 -5.93
C VAL A 55 11.17 2.18 -6.65
N LEU A 56 10.19 3.04 -6.34
CA LEU A 56 8.85 2.98 -6.91
C LEU A 56 8.83 3.09 -8.43
N VAL A 57 9.50 4.11 -9.01
CA VAL A 57 9.53 4.30 -10.47
C VAL A 57 10.29 3.15 -11.17
N PRO A 58 11.50 2.75 -10.73
CA PRO A 58 12.19 1.60 -11.30
C PRO A 58 11.36 0.31 -11.26
N VAL A 59 10.76 -0.02 -10.11
CA VAL A 59 9.96 -1.25 -9.95
C VAL A 59 8.69 -1.19 -10.81
N PHE A 60 8.05 -0.03 -10.93
CA PHE A 60 6.89 0.16 -11.80
C PHE A 60 7.25 -0.13 -13.27
N LEU A 61 8.34 0.45 -13.78
CA LEU A 61 8.81 0.19 -15.15
C LEU A 61 9.23 -1.27 -15.35
N LEU A 62 9.92 -1.84 -14.35
CA LEU A 62 10.37 -3.23 -14.38
C LEU A 62 9.19 -4.23 -14.39
N THR A 63 8.08 -3.87 -13.73
CA THR A 63 6.87 -4.69 -13.67
C THR A 63 6.31 -4.96 -15.06
N ASP A 64 6.25 -3.94 -15.89
CA ASP A 64 5.73 -4.06 -17.24
C ASP A 64 6.75 -4.72 -18.19
N TYR A 65 8.04 -4.43 -18.04
CA TYR A 65 9.10 -5.04 -18.84
C TYR A 65 9.25 -6.54 -18.59
N LEU A 66 9.29 -6.97 -17.32
CA LEU A 66 9.54 -8.36 -16.93
C LEU A 66 8.27 -9.23 -16.85
N ARG A 67 7.10 -8.72 -17.24
CA ARG A 67 5.80 -9.42 -17.19
C ARG A 67 5.42 -9.93 -15.79
N TYR A 68 5.41 -9.02 -14.81
CA TYR A 68 4.90 -9.17 -13.43
C TYR A 68 5.59 -10.23 -12.53
N LYS A 69 5.77 -11.47 -12.99
CA LYS A 69 6.27 -12.60 -12.18
C LYS A 69 7.64 -12.32 -11.52
N PRO A 70 8.67 -11.81 -12.24
CA PRO A 70 9.96 -11.50 -11.61
C PRO A 70 9.87 -10.41 -10.54
N VAL A 71 8.94 -9.46 -10.67
CA VAL A 71 8.70 -8.44 -9.63
C VAL A 71 8.03 -9.05 -8.40
N LEU A 72 7.13 -10.03 -8.57
CA LEU A 72 6.57 -10.79 -7.43
C LEU A 72 7.64 -11.65 -6.74
N VAL A 73 8.59 -12.24 -7.50
CA VAL A 73 9.74 -12.95 -6.92
C VAL A 73 10.62 -11.98 -6.14
N LEU A 74 10.91 -10.80 -6.69
CA LEU A 74 11.64 -9.74 -6.01
C LEU A 74 10.94 -9.31 -4.71
N GLN A 75 9.60 -9.23 -4.72
CA GLN A 75 8.81 -8.95 -3.52
C GLN A 75 9.02 -10.04 -2.45
N SER A 76 8.90 -11.31 -2.81
CA SER A 76 9.07 -12.43 -1.87
C SER A 76 10.49 -12.52 -1.31
N LEU A 77 11.51 -12.31 -2.16
CA LEU A 77 12.91 -12.24 -1.72
C LEU A 77 13.15 -11.07 -0.76
N SER A 78 12.60 -9.90 -1.07
CA SER A 78 12.67 -8.74 -0.17
C SER A 78 11.98 -9.01 1.17
N HIS A 79 10.83 -9.72 1.18
CA HIS A 79 10.23 -10.19 2.43
C HIS A 79 11.17 -11.12 3.19
N ILE A 80 11.79 -12.13 2.58
CA ILE A 80 12.74 -12.99 3.29
C ILE A 80 13.90 -12.16 3.89
N SER A 81 14.45 -11.21 3.12
CA SER A 81 15.50 -10.31 3.60
C SER A 81 15.09 -9.49 4.82
N ILE A 82 13.86 -8.95 4.86
CA ILE A 82 13.33 -8.20 6.01
C ILE A 82 13.36 -9.08 7.27
N TRP A 83 12.83 -10.30 7.21
CA TRP A 83 12.75 -11.16 8.39
C TRP A 83 14.11 -11.73 8.79
N LEU A 84 15.01 -11.99 7.83
CA LEU A 84 16.40 -12.35 8.13
C LEU A 84 17.14 -11.20 8.83
N LEU A 85 16.97 -9.96 8.38
CA LEU A 85 17.56 -8.78 9.01
C LEU A 85 16.94 -8.51 10.40
N LEU A 86 15.65 -8.73 10.58
CA LEU A 86 15.00 -8.65 11.89
C LEU A 86 15.59 -9.67 12.86
N VAL A 87 15.82 -10.91 12.44
CA VAL A 87 16.38 -11.95 13.32
C VAL A 87 17.87 -11.70 13.58
N LEU A 88 18.68 -11.51 12.54
CA LEU A 88 20.15 -11.50 12.62
C LEU A 88 20.76 -10.11 12.85
N GLY A 89 20.08 -9.04 12.46
CA GLY A 89 20.62 -7.69 12.50
C GLY A 89 20.60 -7.10 13.90
N THR A 90 21.72 -6.55 14.36
CA THR A 90 21.84 -5.90 15.68
C THR A 90 22.15 -4.41 15.60
N SER A 91 22.58 -3.93 14.43
CA SER A 91 22.95 -2.53 14.21
C SER A 91 21.81 -1.70 13.64
N VAL A 92 21.86 -0.38 13.86
CA VAL A 92 20.93 0.58 13.23
C VAL A 92 20.97 0.44 11.71
N LEU A 93 22.15 0.26 11.11
CA LEU A 93 22.30 0.07 9.66
C LEU A 93 21.53 -1.18 9.18
N ALA A 94 21.58 -2.29 9.92
CA ALA A 94 20.82 -3.49 9.58
C ALA A 94 19.30 -3.23 9.60
N MET A 95 18.81 -2.44 10.55
CA MET A 95 17.40 -2.04 10.60
C MET A 95 17.04 -1.05 9.49
N GLN A 96 17.94 -0.16 9.09
CA GLN A 96 17.74 0.70 7.93
C GLN A 96 17.68 -0.11 6.62
N LEU A 97 18.54 -1.12 6.48
CA LEU A 97 18.47 -2.06 5.34
C LEU A 97 17.17 -2.86 5.35
N MET A 98 16.67 -3.23 6.53
CA MET A 98 15.37 -3.90 6.69
C MET A 98 14.24 -3.00 6.16
N GLU A 99 14.21 -1.73 6.54
CA GLU A 99 13.23 -0.75 6.02
C GLU A 99 13.39 -0.49 4.52
N PHE A 100 14.63 -0.52 4.00
CA PHE A 100 14.88 -0.43 2.56
C PHE A 100 14.23 -1.59 1.78
N PHE A 101 14.41 -2.84 2.23
CA PHE A 101 13.72 -3.98 1.63
C PHE A 101 12.21 -3.87 1.78
N TYR A 102 11.73 -3.32 2.90
CA TYR A 102 10.31 -3.02 3.10
C TYR A 102 9.79 -2.03 2.04
N GLY A 103 10.57 -1.01 1.70
CA GLY A 103 10.30 -0.10 0.58
C GLY A 103 10.18 -0.81 -0.77
N ILE A 104 11.05 -1.78 -1.06
CA ILE A 104 10.97 -2.61 -2.27
C ILE A 104 9.67 -3.42 -2.29
N THR A 105 9.29 -4.06 -1.17
CA THR A 105 8.05 -4.83 -1.10
C THR A 105 6.81 -3.97 -1.35
N MET A 106 6.80 -2.74 -0.83
CA MET A 106 5.71 -1.80 -1.02
C MET A 106 5.58 -1.35 -2.48
N ALA A 107 6.70 -1.16 -3.18
CA ALA A 107 6.72 -0.87 -4.62
C ALA A 107 6.27 -2.06 -5.45
N ALA A 108 6.77 -3.27 -5.15
CA ALA A 108 6.45 -4.48 -5.87
C ALA A 108 4.98 -4.90 -5.71
N ARG A 109 4.31 -4.49 -4.62
CA ARG A 109 2.88 -4.75 -4.39
C ARG A 109 1.96 -4.22 -5.50
N ILE A 110 2.38 -3.17 -6.21
CA ILE A 110 1.62 -2.65 -7.37
C ILE A 110 1.52 -3.71 -8.48
N ALA A 111 2.58 -4.50 -8.67
CA ALA A 111 2.61 -5.58 -9.66
C ALA A 111 1.55 -6.64 -9.40
N TYR A 112 1.27 -6.97 -8.13
CA TYR A 112 0.24 -7.93 -7.76
C TYR A 112 -1.15 -7.48 -8.23
N SER A 113 -1.52 -6.22 -7.96
CA SER A 113 -2.81 -5.68 -8.41
C SER A 113 -2.90 -5.61 -9.93
N SER A 114 -1.84 -5.14 -10.61
CA SER A 114 -1.78 -5.10 -12.07
C SER A 114 -1.87 -6.49 -12.70
N TYR A 115 -1.30 -7.51 -12.06
CA TYR A 115 -1.33 -8.88 -12.57
C TYR A 115 -2.76 -9.42 -12.64
N ILE A 116 -3.61 -9.16 -11.64
CA ILE A 116 -5.02 -9.58 -11.63
C ILE A 116 -5.79 -8.95 -12.79
N PHE A 117 -5.57 -7.67 -13.03
CA PHE A 117 -6.25 -6.96 -14.10
C PHE A 117 -5.85 -7.49 -15.48
N SER A 118 -4.60 -7.95 -15.65
CA SER A 118 -4.15 -8.54 -16.91
C SER A 118 -4.84 -9.87 -17.27
N LEU A 119 -5.39 -10.59 -16.28
CA LEU A 119 -5.99 -11.93 -16.45
C LEU A 119 -7.49 -11.92 -16.73
N VAL A 120 -8.14 -10.76 -16.59
CA VAL A 120 -9.60 -10.65 -16.50
C VAL A 120 -10.12 -9.64 -17.52
N ALA A 121 -11.33 -9.83 -18.05
CA ALA A 121 -11.97 -8.82 -18.89
C ALA A 121 -12.40 -7.59 -18.06
N PRO A 122 -12.39 -6.37 -18.63
CA PRO A 122 -12.77 -5.14 -17.92
C PRO A 122 -14.15 -5.16 -17.24
N SER A 123 -15.10 -5.94 -17.77
CA SER A 123 -16.44 -6.10 -17.18
C SER A 123 -16.45 -6.73 -15.78
N ARG A 124 -15.33 -7.34 -15.35
CA ARG A 124 -15.22 -8.05 -14.07
C ARG A 124 -14.17 -7.45 -13.13
N TYR A 125 -13.50 -6.35 -13.51
CA TYR A 125 -12.45 -5.72 -12.69
C TYR A 125 -12.91 -5.41 -11.28
N GLN A 126 -14.12 -4.86 -11.10
CA GLN A 126 -14.65 -4.52 -9.78
C GLN A 126 -14.74 -5.73 -8.85
N ARG A 127 -15.28 -6.85 -9.34
CA ARG A 127 -15.40 -8.08 -8.55
C ARG A 127 -14.04 -8.69 -8.25
N MET A 128 -13.13 -8.70 -9.22
CA MET A 128 -11.81 -9.32 -9.04
C MET A 128 -10.90 -8.49 -8.14
N ALA A 129 -10.97 -7.16 -8.22
CA ALA A 129 -10.30 -6.26 -7.28
C ALA A 129 -10.81 -6.48 -5.85
N SER A 130 -12.13 -6.61 -5.69
CA SER A 130 -12.78 -6.88 -4.40
C SER A 130 -12.33 -8.23 -3.79
N TYR A 131 -12.36 -9.32 -4.56
CA TYR A 131 -11.90 -10.63 -4.08
C TYR A 131 -10.43 -10.64 -3.71
N SER A 132 -9.59 -10.06 -4.55
CA SER A 132 -8.15 -9.95 -4.30
C SER A 132 -7.85 -9.20 -3.01
N ARG A 133 -8.47 -8.03 -2.84
CA ARG A 133 -8.22 -7.19 -1.66
C ARG A 133 -8.76 -7.84 -0.39
N SER A 134 -9.93 -8.46 -0.48
CA SER A 134 -10.50 -9.21 0.64
C SER A 134 -9.59 -10.37 1.05
N ALA A 135 -9.02 -11.12 0.09
CA ALA A 135 -8.07 -12.19 0.37
C ALA A 135 -6.78 -11.70 1.04
N VAL A 136 -6.19 -10.60 0.54
CA VAL A 136 -5.02 -9.95 1.16
C VAL A 136 -5.33 -9.51 2.59
N LEU A 137 -6.46 -8.84 2.82
CA LEU A 137 -6.85 -8.37 4.15
C LEU A 137 -7.18 -9.52 5.11
N LEU A 138 -7.79 -10.60 4.63
CA LEU A 138 -7.98 -11.82 5.40
C LEU A 138 -6.65 -12.46 5.77
N GLY A 139 -5.63 -12.40 4.90
CA GLY A 139 -4.28 -12.86 5.22
C GLY A 139 -3.66 -12.07 6.37
N VAL A 140 -3.78 -10.73 6.35
CA VAL A 140 -3.34 -9.88 7.47
C VAL A 140 -4.17 -10.14 8.74
N PHE A 141 -5.48 -10.37 8.62
CA PHE A 141 -6.32 -10.76 9.74
C PHE A 141 -5.83 -12.07 10.38
N THR A 142 -5.66 -13.13 9.59
CA THR A 142 -5.16 -14.42 10.06
C THR A 142 -3.76 -14.29 10.67
N SER A 143 -2.89 -13.49 10.04
CA SER A 143 -1.57 -13.14 10.57
C SER A 143 -1.65 -12.55 11.97
N SER A 144 -2.50 -11.53 12.14
CA SER A 144 -2.61 -10.75 13.37
C SER A 144 -3.22 -11.58 14.50
N VAL A 145 -4.24 -12.40 14.18
CA VAL A 145 -4.83 -13.36 15.12
C VAL A 145 -3.79 -14.39 15.55
N LEU A 146 -3.08 -14.99 14.59
CA LEU A 146 -2.05 -16.00 14.89
C LEU A 146 -0.95 -15.40 15.78
N GLY A 147 -0.46 -14.20 15.44
CA GLY A 147 0.53 -13.50 16.23
C GLY A 147 0.05 -13.18 17.64
N GLN A 148 -1.17 -12.66 17.77
CA GLN A 148 -1.76 -12.35 19.08
C GLN A 148 -1.90 -13.60 19.94
N LEU A 149 -2.42 -14.71 19.37
CA LEU A 149 -2.57 -15.98 20.10
C LEU A 149 -1.22 -16.55 20.55
N CYS A 150 -0.19 -16.48 19.69
CA CYS A 150 1.16 -16.92 20.04
C CYS A 150 1.74 -16.14 21.22
N VAL A 151 1.56 -14.82 21.25
CA VAL A 151 2.10 -13.95 22.30
C VAL A 151 1.29 -14.07 23.61
N THR A 152 -0.04 -14.03 23.56
CA THR A 152 -0.87 -14.01 24.78
C THR A 152 -1.13 -15.37 25.38
N LEU A 153 -1.54 -16.36 24.57
CA LEU A 153 -1.86 -17.70 25.05
C LEU A 153 -0.64 -18.60 25.05
N GLY A 154 0.19 -18.50 24.00
CA GLY A 154 1.39 -19.32 23.85
C GLY A 154 2.59 -18.83 24.66
N GLY A 155 2.59 -17.58 25.13
CA GLY A 155 3.74 -16.99 25.81
C GLY A 155 5.03 -16.99 24.96
N ILE A 156 4.89 -17.05 23.64
CA ILE A 156 6.00 -17.19 22.70
C ILE A 156 6.76 -15.86 22.62
N PRO A 157 8.10 -15.84 22.77
CA PRO A 157 8.88 -14.62 22.67
C PRO A 157 8.86 -14.07 21.24
N PHE A 158 9.03 -12.75 21.10
CA PHE A 158 8.98 -12.07 19.79
C PHE A 158 10.02 -12.62 18.80
N LEU A 159 11.21 -13.04 19.28
CA LEU A 159 12.22 -13.69 18.44
C LEU A 159 11.67 -14.96 17.76
N THR A 160 11.03 -15.85 18.52
CA THR A 160 10.42 -17.09 17.97
C THR A 160 9.28 -16.75 17.01
N LEU A 161 8.51 -15.70 17.28
CA LEU A 161 7.45 -15.23 16.38
C LEU A 161 8.00 -14.75 15.03
N ASN A 162 9.18 -14.12 15.04
CA ASN A 162 9.89 -13.72 13.82
C ASN A 162 10.39 -14.95 13.02
N TYR A 163 10.85 -16.03 13.69
CA TYR A 163 11.17 -17.29 13.00
C TYR A 163 9.93 -17.95 12.36
N ILE A 164 8.79 -17.97 13.06
CA ILE A 164 7.53 -18.48 12.50
C ILE A 164 7.16 -17.67 11.25
N SER A 165 7.26 -16.35 11.33
CA SER A 165 6.97 -15.45 10.21
C SER A 165 7.93 -15.65 9.04
N LEU A 166 9.22 -15.89 9.32
CA LEU A 166 10.22 -16.25 8.31
C LEU A 166 9.83 -17.53 7.56
N GLY A 167 9.27 -18.52 8.26
CA GLY A 167 8.73 -19.74 7.66
C GLY A 167 7.59 -19.45 6.68
N PHE A 168 6.61 -18.62 7.08
CA PHE A 168 5.49 -18.25 6.20
C PHE A 168 5.93 -17.44 4.97
N VAL A 169 6.84 -16.47 5.11
CA VAL A 169 7.33 -15.70 3.94
C VAL A 169 8.17 -16.56 3.00
N SER A 170 8.91 -17.55 3.54
CA SER A 170 9.64 -18.53 2.73
C SER A 170 8.70 -19.43 1.95
N PHE A 171 7.60 -19.89 2.57
CA PHE A 171 6.54 -20.59 1.86
C PHE A 171 5.87 -19.71 0.79
N GLY A 172 5.70 -18.41 1.08
CA GLY A 172 5.24 -17.42 0.12
C GLY A 172 6.10 -17.36 -1.14
N LEU A 173 7.44 -17.41 -1.02
CA LEU A 173 8.35 -17.48 -2.16
C LEU A 173 8.11 -18.73 -3.01
N VAL A 174 7.93 -19.89 -2.37
CA VAL A 174 7.64 -21.15 -3.07
C VAL A 174 6.36 -21.00 -3.91
N LEU A 175 5.30 -20.43 -3.34
CA LEU A 175 4.06 -20.16 -4.07
C LEU A 175 4.26 -19.20 -5.25
N THR A 176 5.13 -18.19 -5.13
CA THR A 176 5.48 -17.28 -6.22
C THR A 176 6.13 -17.99 -7.40
N LEU A 177 6.99 -18.98 -7.14
CA LEU A 177 7.68 -19.72 -8.20
C LEU A 177 6.70 -20.52 -9.07
N PHE A 178 5.62 -21.04 -8.47
CA PHE A 178 4.55 -21.75 -9.15
C PHE A 178 3.53 -20.84 -9.87
N LEU A 179 3.65 -19.51 -9.76
CA LEU A 179 2.80 -18.61 -10.54
C LEU A 179 3.07 -18.78 -12.04
N GLU A 180 2.01 -18.97 -12.83
CA GLU A 180 2.12 -18.93 -14.28
C GLU A 180 2.52 -17.52 -14.74
N GLN A 181 3.29 -17.42 -15.83
CA GLN A 181 3.68 -16.13 -16.39
C GLN A 181 2.60 -15.68 -17.40
N PRO A 182 2.02 -14.47 -17.24
CA PRO A 182 1.04 -13.97 -18.19
C PRO A 182 1.66 -13.77 -19.57
N ARG A 183 0.94 -14.21 -20.62
CA ARG A 183 1.36 -14.06 -22.02
C ARG A 183 1.10 -12.65 -22.57
N ARG A 184 0.24 -11.85 -21.92
CA ARG A 184 -0.11 -10.48 -22.31
C ARG A 184 0.34 -9.48 -21.25
N SER A 185 1.06 -8.45 -21.65
CA SER A 185 1.29 -7.25 -20.85
C SER A 185 0.20 -6.22 -21.17
N LEU A 186 -0.18 -5.41 -20.18
CA LEU A 186 -1.28 -4.43 -20.31
C LEU A 186 -1.00 -3.33 -21.35
N PHE A 187 0.27 -2.95 -21.52
CA PHE A 187 0.68 -1.88 -22.43
C PHE A 187 1.47 -2.34 -23.67
N PHE A 188 2.24 -3.44 -23.56
CA PHE A 188 3.28 -3.75 -24.53
C PHE A 188 2.92 -4.84 -25.55
N ASN A 189 1.77 -5.50 -25.44
CA ASN A 189 1.37 -6.57 -26.36
C ASN A 189 -0.13 -6.46 -26.74
N ARG A 190 -0.54 -5.31 -27.26
CA ARG A 190 -1.72 -5.29 -28.16
C ARG A 190 -1.31 -6.02 -29.43
N PRO A 191 -2.07 -7.01 -29.93
CA PRO A 191 -1.83 -7.51 -31.28
C PRO A 191 -2.05 -6.32 -32.23
N GLU A 192 -0.99 -5.88 -32.89
CA GLU A 192 -1.09 -5.06 -34.11
C GLU A 192 -1.88 -5.89 -35.12
N GLY A 193 -3.16 -5.55 -35.29
CA GLY A 193 -4.07 -6.39 -36.08
C GLY A 193 -5.48 -5.82 -36.19
N ALA A 194 -5.62 -4.50 -36.22
CA ALA A 194 -6.89 -3.86 -36.58
C ALA A 194 -6.64 -2.49 -37.26
N GLY A 195 -6.27 -2.57 -38.55
CA GLY A 195 -6.18 -1.48 -39.55
C GLY A 195 -5.00 -0.52 -39.37
N ASP A 196 -4.16 -0.18 -40.34
CA ASP A 196 -4.15 -0.35 -41.80
C ASP A 196 -2.69 -0.13 -42.29
N GLU A 197 -2.32 -0.81 -43.38
CA GLU A 197 -1.13 -0.68 -44.26
C GLU A 197 0.32 -0.37 -43.76
N ALA A 198 1.18 -1.38 -44.02
CA ALA A 198 2.55 -1.35 -44.56
C ALA A 198 3.70 -0.61 -43.81
N VAL A 199 4.64 -1.38 -43.23
CA VAL A 199 6.08 -1.45 -43.62
C VAL A 199 6.68 -2.79 -43.15
N PRO A 200 7.29 -3.61 -44.02
CA PRO A 200 8.12 -4.74 -43.62
C PRO A 200 9.58 -4.30 -43.49
N ALA A 201 10.21 -4.44 -42.30
CA ALA A 201 11.66 -4.68 -42.09
C ALA A 201 12.15 -4.28 -40.68
N GLU A 202 11.88 -5.09 -39.65
CA GLU A 202 12.57 -4.96 -38.34
C GLU A 202 12.86 -6.34 -37.70
N LEU A 203 12.84 -7.43 -38.49
CA LEU A 203 13.23 -8.78 -38.03
C LEU A 203 14.67 -9.16 -38.39
N ASP A 204 15.35 -8.38 -39.25
CA ASP A 204 16.74 -8.63 -39.67
C ASP A 204 17.81 -7.88 -38.84
N LYS A 205 17.42 -6.99 -37.91
CA LYS A 205 18.36 -6.28 -37.02
C LYS A 205 18.68 -7.00 -35.70
N MET A 206 18.11 -8.18 -35.45
CA MET A 206 18.37 -8.95 -34.21
C MET A 206 19.79 -9.53 -34.11
N ALA A 207 20.66 -9.33 -35.10
CA ALA A 207 21.98 -9.97 -35.17
C ALA A 207 23.17 -9.12 -34.68
N GLY A 208 23.02 -7.86 -34.26
CA GLY A 208 24.17 -7.18 -33.67
C GLY A 208 23.97 -5.71 -33.28
N GLY A 209 24.36 -5.39 -32.04
CA GLY A 209 24.69 -4.02 -31.63
C GLY A 209 23.81 -3.45 -30.51
N ASP A 210 24.43 -3.25 -29.35
CA ASP A 210 24.10 -2.26 -28.31
C ASP A 210 22.70 -2.23 -27.64
N ARG A 211 22.42 -3.25 -26.81
CA ARG A 211 21.21 -3.32 -25.95
C ARG A 211 21.07 -2.18 -24.93
N SER A 212 22.12 -1.39 -24.70
CA SER A 212 22.14 -0.36 -23.65
C SER A 212 21.58 0.99 -24.11
N GLY A 213 21.88 1.39 -25.36
CA GLY A 213 21.38 2.64 -25.96
C GLY A 213 19.90 2.57 -26.34
N GLU A 214 19.47 1.42 -26.86
CA GLU A 214 18.06 1.17 -27.22
C GLU A 214 17.14 1.16 -25.99
N MET A 215 17.60 0.64 -24.85
CA MET A 215 16.84 0.60 -23.59
C MET A 215 16.50 2.02 -23.10
N ARG A 216 17.44 2.96 -23.19
CA ARG A 216 17.26 4.33 -22.70
C ARG A 216 16.35 5.15 -23.62
N GLY A 217 16.53 5.04 -24.93
CA GLY A 217 15.61 5.67 -25.90
C GLY A 217 14.18 5.12 -25.82
N TRP A 218 14.04 3.82 -25.55
CA TRP A 218 12.75 3.18 -25.32
C TRP A 218 12.06 3.64 -24.02
N GLN A 219 12.80 3.75 -22.92
CA GLN A 219 12.28 4.28 -21.65
C GLN A 219 11.77 5.71 -21.81
N GLU A 220 12.53 6.56 -22.51
CA GLU A 220 12.14 7.94 -22.78
C GLU A 220 10.87 8.03 -23.64
N ALA A 221 10.73 7.16 -24.66
CA ALA A 221 9.53 7.10 -25.49
C ALA A 221 8.28 6.63 -24.71
N VAL A 222 8.43 5.62 -23.84
CA VAL A 222 7.34 5.13 -22.98
C VAL A 222 6.93 6.19 -21.96
N LEU A 223 7.90 6.83 -21.29
CA LEU A 223 7.64 7.94 -20.36
C LEU A 223 6.93 9.10 -21.06
N CYS A 224 7.38 9.49 -22.26
CA CYS A 224 6.72 10.53 -23.05
C CYS A 224 5.27 10.16 -23.39
N ARG A 225 5.00 8.91 -23.77
CA ARG A 225 3.65 8.42 -24.05
C ARG A 225 2.77 8.44 -22.80
N MET A 226 3.28 7.95 -21.67
CA MET A 226 2.60 7.97 -20.37
C MET A 226 2.27 9.39 -19.92
N LEU A 227 3.22 10.34 -20.06
CA LEU A 227 3.02 11.74 -19.72
C LEU A 227 1.96 12.42 -20.60
N ARG A 228 1.92 12.07 -21.90
CA ARG A 228 0.90 12.57 -22.83
C ARG A 228 -0.50 12.06 -22.48
N GLU A 229 -0.62 10.77 -22.18
CA GLU A 229 -1.88 10.16 -21.72
C GLU A 229 -2.34 10.73 -20.37
N LEU A 230 -1.41 10.95 -19.45
CA LEU A 230 -1.63 11.68 -18.19
C LEU A 230 -2.20 13.08 -18.41
N GLY A 231 -1.60 13.85 -19.34
CA GLY A 231 -2.06 15.19 -19.68
C GLY A 231 -3.48 15.20 -20.25
N ALA A 232 -3.84 14.18 -21.04
CA ALA A 232 -5.20 14.01 -21.56
C ALA A 232 -6.20 13.64 -20.44
N LEU A 233 -5.80 12.74 -19.53
CA LEU A 233 -6.60 12.30 -18.39
C LEU A 233 -6.82 13.42 -17.37
N ALA A 234 -5.80 14.25 -17.13
CA ALA A 234 -5.89 15.42 -16.26
C ALA A 234 -6.88 16.47 -16.81
N ARG A 235 -7.29 16.42 -18.08
CA ARG A 235 -8.32 17.36 -18.57
C ARG A 235 -9.74 16.98 -18.13
N GLN A 236 -9.96 15.78 -17.59
CA GLN A 236 -11.27 15.37 -17.09
C GLN A 236 -11.47 15.83 -15.63
N PRO A 237 -12.47 16.68 -15.34
CA PRO A 237 -12.64 17.29 -14.01
C PRO A 237 -12.95 16.26 -12.92
N GLN A 238 -13.76 15.25 -13.23
CA GLN A 238 -14.08 14.18 -12.28
C GLN A 238 -12.85 13.35 -11.92
N LEU A 239 -12.05 12.95 -12.91
CA LEU A 239 -10.84 12.16 -12.68
C LEU A 239 -9.79 12.93 -11.87
N ARG A 240 -9.67 14.25 -12.10
CA ARG A 240 -8.80 15.11 -11.29
C ARG A 240 -9.17 15.12 -9.81
N LEU A 241 -10.45 15.29 -9.49
CA LEU A 241 -10.93 15.31 -8.10
C LEU A 241 -10.58 14.00 -7.39
N TRP A 242 -10.85 12.88 -8.06
CA TRP A 242 -10.57 11.55 -7.54
C TRP A 242 -9.08 11.25 -7.38
N SER A 243 -8.25 11.68 -8.34
CA SER A 243 -6.80 11.56 -8.26
C SER A 243 -6.22 12.37 -7.10
N LEU A 244 -6.66 13.63 -6.93
CA LEU A 244 -6.24 14.47 -5.80
C LEU A 244 -6.66 13.84 -4.48
N TRP A 245 -7.92 13.41 -4.35
CA TRP A 245 -8.40 12.74 -3.14
C TRP A 245 -7.58 11.50 -2.81
N TRP A 246 -7.28 10.66 -3.81
CA TRP A 246 -6.42 9.50 -3.62
C TRP A 246 -5.04 9.90 -3.09
N VAL A 247 -4.40 10.89 -3.71
CA VAL A 247 -3.04 11.33 -3.40
C VAL A 247 -2.93 11.81 -1.96
N PHE A 248 -3.78 12.75 -1.56
CA PHE A 248 -3.76 13.33 -0.22
C PHE A 248 -4.14 12.30 0.86
N ASN A 249 -5.24 11.58 0.65
CA ASN A 249 -5.68 10.61 1.66
C ASN A 249 -4.70 9.44 1.83
N SER A 250 -4.14 8.93 0.72
CA SER A 250 -3.13 7.85 0.79
C SER A 250 -1.86 8.31 1.51
N ALA A 251 -1.40 9.55 1.26
CA ALA A 251 -0.22 10.09 1.93
C ALA A 251 -0.41 10.13 3.46
N GLY A 252 -1.51 10.72 3.93
CA GLY A 252 -1.85 10.78 5.35
C GLY A 252 -2.05 9.40 5.98
N TYR A 253 -2.71 8.48 5.28
CA TYR A 253 -2.94 7.10 5.76
C TYR A 253 -1.62 6.37 6.03
N TYR A 254 -0.66 6.44 5.09
CA TYR A 254 0.63 5.77 5.28
C TYR A 254 1.51 6.45 6.34
N LEU A 255 1.43 7.78 6.50
CA LEU A 255 2.08 8.47 7.62
C LEU A 255 1.58 7.93 8.95
N MET A 256 0.26 7.82 9.11
CA MET A 256 -0.34 7.25 10.31
C MET A 256 0.09 5.79 10.50
N LEU A 257 0.01 4.96 9.45
CA LEU A 257 0.26 3.53 9.52
C LEU A 257 1.71 3.18 9.90
N TYR A 258 2.70 3.94 9.41
CA TYR A 258 4.11 3.64 9.70
C TYR A 258 4.52 4.01 11.13
N TYR A 259 3.89 5.02 11.73
CA TYR A 259 4.29 5.50 13.06
C TYR A 259 3.34 5.07 14.19
N VAL A 260 2.20 4.42 13.88
CA VAL A 260 1.19 4.04 14.88
C VAL A 260 1.71 3.08 15.95
N TYR A 261 2.53 2.08 15.59
CA TYR A 261 3.06 1.14 16.56
C TYR A 261 4.08 1.79 17.50
N ILE A 262 4.80 2.81 17.02
CA ILE A 262 5.74 3.60 17.82
C ILE A 262 4.96 4.45 18.83
N LEU A 263 3.90 5.10 18.39
CA LEU A 263 3.00 5.86 19.27
C LEU A 263 2.39 4.95 20.36
N TRP A 264 1.92 3.77 19.98
CA TRP A 264 1.36 2.81 20.95
C TRP A 264 2.37 2.37 22.00
N ASN A 265 3.62 2.15 21.60
CA ASN A 265 4.66 1.76 22.55
C ASN A 265 5.03 2.91 23.51
N GLU A 266 4.88 4.18 23.11
CA GLU A 266 5.09 5.31 24.03
C GLU A 266 3.99 5.38 25.10
N ILE A 267 2.74 5.15 24.70
CA ILE A 267 1.57 5.22 25.59
C ILE A 267 1.46 3.98 26.48
N TYR A 268 1.77 2.81 25.92
CA TYR A 268 1.81 1.53 26.62
C TYR A 268 3.18 0.89 26.42
N PRO A 269 4.16 1.25 27.27
CA PRO A 269 5.48 0.66 27.23
C PRO A 269 5.43 -0.85 27.35
N THR A 270 6.24 -1.52 26.54
CA THR A 270 6.41 -2.97 26.48
C THR A 270 7.23 -3.49 27.67
N THR A 271 6.80 -3.17 28.89
CA THR A 271 7.43 -3.70 30.12
C THR A 271 6.99 -5.13 30.43
N ASP A 272 5.84 -5.58 29.91
CA ASP A 272 5.37 -6.97 29.98
C ASP A 272 4.77 -7.40 28.63
N ASN A 273 5.40 -8.38 27.98
CA ASN A 273 4.99 -8.91 26.67
C ASN A 273 3.53 -9.41 26.65
N ARG A 274 2.97 -9.77 27.81
CA ARG A 274 1.60 -10.30 27.92
C ARG A 274 0.50 -9.26 27.74
N ARG A 275 0.81 -7.97 27.82
CA ARG A 275 -0.17 -6.87 27.71
C ARG A 275 -0.21 -6.19 26.34
N VAL A 276 0.54 -6.69 25.36
CA VAL A 276 0.60 -6.12 24.01
C VAL A 276 -0.59 -6.64 23.18
N TYR A 277 -1.53 -5.75 22.83
CA TYR A 277 -2.75 -6.08 22.08
C TYR A 277 -2.74 -5.65 20.60
N ASN A 278 -1.55 -5.36 20.06
CA ASN A 278 -1.37 -4.88 18.69
C ASN A 278 -2.04 -5.81 17.65
N GLY A 279 -1.83 -7.12 17.75
CA GLY A 279 -2.44 -8.09 16.83
C GLY A 279 -3.97 -8.16 16.93
N GLY A 280 -4.55 -7.93 18.12
CA GLY A 280 -6.00 -7.87 18.30
C GLY A 280 -6.63 -6.67 17.59
N VAL A 281 -6.02 -5.48 17.75
CA VAL A 281 -6.45 -4.25 17.06
C VAL A 281 -6.30 -4.41 15.53
N ASP A 282 -5.21 -5.03 15.10
CA ASP A 282 -4.94 -5.30 13.70
C ASP A 282 -5.96 -6.26 13.10
N ALA A 283 -6.31 -7.33 13.82
CA ALA A 283 -7.33 -8.28 13.41
C ALA A 283 -8.71 -7.60 13.25
N ALA A 284 -9.16 -6.84 14.24
CA ALA A 284 -10.47 -6.17 14.17
C ALA A 284 -10.54 -5.19 12.98
N SER A 285 -9.51 -4.34 12.82
CA SER A 285 -9.46 -3.36 11.75
C SER A 285 -9.39 -3.99 10.35
N THR A 286 -8.58 -5.04 10.19
CA THR A 286 -8.44 -5.75 8.90
C THR A 286 -9.66 -6.58 8.54
N LEU A 287 -10.38 -7.15 9.52
CA LEU A 287 -11.64 -7.86 9.30
C LEU A 287 -12.73 -6.91 8.79
N LEU A 288 -12.88 -5.73 9.40
CA LEU A 288 -13.77 -4.68 8.90
C LEU A 288 -13.37 -4.24 7.48
N GLY A 289 -12.07 -4.08 7.24
CA GLY A 289 -11.46 -3.84 5.94
C GLY A 289 -11.75 -4.91 4.88
N ALA A 290 -11.78 -6.18 5.27
CA ALA A 290 -12.10 -7.29 4.38
C ALA A 290 -13.60 -7.30 4.06
N GLY A 291 -14.44 -7.19 5.08
CA GLY A 291 -15.90 -7.25 4.96
C GLY A 291 -16.46 -6.18 4.04
N ALA A 292 -16.07 -4.92 4.23
CA ALA A 292 -16.55 -3.89 3.31
C ALA A 292 -15.84 -3.92 1.94
N SER A 293 -14.69 -4.62 1.78
CA SER A 293 -13.97 -4.69 0.48
C SER A 293 -14.72 -5.66 -0.41
N PHE A 294 -15.16 -6.74 0.23
CA PHE A 294 -16.11 -7.68 -0.30
C PHE A 294 -17.43 -6.97 -0.66
N ALA A 295 -18.05 -6.24 0.28
CA ALA A 295 -19.33 -5.55 0.04
C ALA A 295 -19.23 -4.55 -1.13
N ALA A 296 -18.16 -3.76 -1.21
CA ALA A 296 -17.92 -2.81 -2.30
C ALA A 296 -17.88 -3.47 -3.69
N GLY A 297 -17.56 -4.75 -3.80
CA GLY A 297 -17.60 -5.50 -5.06
C GLY A 297 -19.02 -5.74 -5.60
N TYR A 298 -20.05 -5.62 -4.75
CA TYR A 298 -21.45 -5.91 -5.08
C TYR A 298 -22.35 -4.67 -5.08
N VAL A 299 -21.91 -3.58 -4.47
CA VAL A 299 -22.66 -2.32 -4.40
C VAL A 299 -22.64 -1.59 -5.74
N LYS A 300 -23.83 -1.36 -6.31
CA LYS A 300 -24.06 -0.58 -7.54
C LYS A 300 -24.70 0.77 -7.18
N ILE A 301 -23.89 1.75 -6.78
CA ILE A 301 -24.36 3.12 -6.48
C ILE A 301 -23.97 4.04 -7.65
N ARG A 302 -24.77 5.10 -7.91
CA ARG A 302 -24.37 6.20 -8.81
C ARG A 302 -23.30 7.04 -8.12
N TRP A 303 -22.07 6.56 -8.15
CA TRP A 303 -20.95 7.15 -7.42
C TRP A 303 -20.65 8.59 -7.81
N THR A 304 -21.01 9.04 -9.02
CA THR A 304 -20.82 10.44 -9.45
C THR A 304 -21.52 11.46 -8.57
N LEU A 305 -22.60 11.07 -7.88
CA LEU A 305 -23.37 11.97 -7.01
C LEU A 305 -23.06 11.73 -5.52
N TRP A 306 -22.92 10.46 -5.13
CA TRP A 306 -22.76 10.09 -3.72
C TRP A 306 -21.31 10.12 -3.25
N SER A 307 -20.32 10.13 -4.15
CA SER A 307 -18.91 10.11 -3.76
C SER A 307 -18.48 11.31 -2.95
N GLU A 308 -18.94 12.51 -3.31
CA GLU A 308 -18.51 13.75 -2.66
C GLU A 308 -19.10 13.86 -1.25
N LEU A 309 -20.34 13.43 -1.07
CA LEU A 309 -21.00 13.33 0.24
C LEU A 309 -20.36 12.23 1.11
N VAL A 310 -20.06 11.08 0.53
CA VAL A 310 -19.39 9.96 1.21
C VAL A 310 -17.98 10.35 1.63
N ILE A 311 -17.21 11.02 0.77
CA ILE A 311 -15.88 11.57 1.09
C ILE A 311 -15.99 12.64 2.18
N GLY A 312 -16.89 13.60 1.99
CA GLY A 312 -17.09 14.72 2.92
C GLY A 312 -17.54 14.28 4.32
N PHE A 313 -18.18 13.11 4.46
CA PHE A 313 -18.65 12.59 5.75
C PHE A 313 -17.74 11.53 6.36
N LEU A 314 -17.15 10.62 5.56
CA LEU A 314 -16.26 9.57 6.07
C LEU A 314 -14.90 10.12 6.50
N VAL A 315 -14.37 11.14 5.79
CA VAL A 315 -13.06 11.72 6.13
C VAL A 315 -13.09 12.36 7.52
N PRO A 316 -14.03 13.26 7.88
CA PRO A 316 -14.08 13.84 9.22
C PRO A 316 -14.34 12.80 10.32
N ILE A 317 -15.20 11.81 10.09
CA ILE A 317 -15.51 10.78 11.10
C ILE A 317 -14.29 9.92 11.42
N ALA A 318 -13.51 9.53 10.41
CA ALA A 318 -12.28 8.80 10.64
C ALA A 318 -11.22 9.61 11.40
N MET A 319 -11.33 10.94 11.34
CA MET A 319 -10.37 11.85 11.93
C MET A 319 -10.73 12.32 13.33
N CYS A 320 -12.02 12.41 13.68
CA CYS A 320 -12.48 12.68 15.05
C CYS A 320 -12.11 11.57 16.05
N VAL A 321 -11.89 10.34 15.58
CA VAL A 321 -11.59 9.18 16.44
C VAL A 321 -10.09 9.10 16.83
N VAL A 322 -9.20 9.81 16.12
CA VAL A 322 -7.75 9.83 16.42
C VAL A 322 -7.43 10.57 17.73
N PRO A 323 -7.92 11.80 17.98
CA PRO A 323 -7.71 12.48 19.26
C PRO A 323 -8.63 11.97 20.39
N LEU A 324 -9.79 11.34 20.09
CA LEU A 324 -10.61 10.73 21.14
C LEU A 324 -9.97 9.43 21.68
N GLY A 325 -9.31 8.65 20.83
CA GLY A 325 -8.65 7.40 21.21
C GLY A 325 -7.44 7.61 22.14
N THR A 326 -6.76 8.75 22.03
CA THR A 326 -5.69 9.14 22.97
C THR A 326 -6.22 9.54 24.35
N CYS A 327 -7.51 9.88 24.48
CA CYS A 327 -8.11 10.38 25.72
C CYS A 327 -9.00 9.36 26.44
N LEU A 328 -9.46 8.29 25.77
CA LEU A 328 -10.49 7.38 26.30
C LEU A 328 -10.10 5.91 26.10
N HIS A 329 -9.45 5.32 27.11
CA HIS A 329 -9.28 3.86 27.30
C HIS A 329 -8.55 3.03 26.20
N PRO A 330 -7.84 1.93 26.58
CA PRO A 330 -7.19 1.00 25.63
C PRO A 330 -8.11 0.39 24.57
N SER A 331 -9.42 0.30 24.83
CA SER A 331 -10.42 -0.29 23.94
C SER A 331 -10.82 0.61 22.76
N SER A 332 -10.55 1.92 22.81
CA SER A 332 -10.95 2.86 21.74
C SER A 332 -10.01 2.85 20.53
N TRP A 333 -8.80 2.31 20.69
CA TRP A 333 -7.76 2.25 19.64
C TRP A 333 -8.13 1.30 18.49
N ALA A 334 -8.87 0.23 18.79
CA ALA A 334 -9.46 -0.65 17.80
C ALA A 334 -10.44 0.10 16.88
N GLY A 335 -11.19 1.05 17.43
CA GLY A 335 -12.06 1.96 16.69
C GLY A 335 -11.26 2.93 15.82
N THR A 336 -10.17 3.51 16.34
CA THR A 336 -9.30 4.44 15.59
C THR A 336 -8.64 3.77 14.39
N ARG A 337 -8.06 2.57 14.54
CA ARG A 337 -7.46 1.84 13.41
C ARG A 337 -8.50 1.27 12.47
N GLY A 338 -9.62 0.78 13.01
CA GLY A 338 -10.79 0.37 12.23
C GLY A 338 -11.28 1.49 11.33
N SER A 339 -11.33 2.73 11.84
CA SER A 339 -11.74 3.90 11.05
C SER A 339 -10.73 4.33 9.98
N LEU A 340 -9.43 4.13 10.21
CA LEU A 340 -8.39 4.35 9.20
C LEU A 340 -8.45 3.29 8.09
N VAL A 341 -8.81 2.04 8.41
CA VAL A 341 -9.03 0.99 7.41
C VAL A 341 -10.37 1.17 6.69
N LEU A 342 -11.39 1.74 7.35
CA LEU A 342 -12.64 2.13 6.69
C LEU A 342 -12.41 3.22 5.62
N HIS A 343 -11.33 3.99 5.72
CA HIS A 343 -10.93 4.99 4.75
C HIS A 343 -10.41 4.42 3.42
N ILE A 344 -10.05 3.13 3.40
CA ILE A 344 -9.60 2.40 2.21
C ILE A 344 -10.79 1.98 1.33
N PHE A 345 -12.03 2.04 1.85
CA PHE A 345 -13.23 1.59 1.14
C PHE A 345 -13.60 2.35 -0.13
N PRO A 346 -13.56 3.69 -0.15
CA PRO A 346 -13.96 4.43 -1.35
C PRO A 346 -12.89 4.42 -2.44
N SER A 347 -11.61 4.23 -2.08
CA SER A 347 -10.49 4.27 -3.03
C SER A 347 -10.57 3.18 -4.10
N PHE A 348 -10.95 1.95 -3.72
CA PHE A 348 -11.03 0.82 -4.65
C PHE A 348 -12.17 0.93 -5.69
N GLN A 349 -13.22 1.70 -5.40
CA GLN A 349 -14.33 1.94 -6.33
C GLN A 349 -13.97 2.99 -7.41
N ILE A 350 -13.08 3.94 -7.09
CA ILE A 350 -12.55 4.95 -8.04
C ILE A 350 -11.82 4.28 -9.21
N ALA A 351 -11.01 3.27 -8.91
CA ALA A 351 -10.28 2.51 -9.92
C ALA A 351 -11.23 1.76 -10.87
N THR A 352 -12.46 1.50 -10.44
CA THR A 352 -13.46 0.75 -11.24
C THR A 352 -14.42 1.64 -12.02
N SER A 353 -14.52 2.94 -11.68
CA SER A 353 -15.35 3.93 -12.36
C SER A 353 -14.59 4.73 -13.44
N LEU A 354 -13.26 4.65 -13.47
CA LEU A 354 -12.40 5.31 -14.45
C LEU A 354 -12.15 4.41 -15.66
N SER A 355 -12.01 5.03 -16.85
CA SER A 355 -11.99 4.34 -18.14
C SER A 355 -11.07 3.11 -18.21
N LYS A 356 -11.58 2.06 -18.85
CA LYS A 356 -11.15 0.64 -18.77
C LYS A 356 -9.71 0.34 -19.25
N GLU A 357 -9.04 1.27 -19.92
CA GLU A 357 -7.74 1.04 -20.59
C GLU A 357 -6.53 1.67 -19.88
N LEU A 358 -6.74 2.60 -18.93
CA LEU A 358 -5.64 3.38 -18.31
C LEU A 358 -5.58 3.26 -16.77
N CYS A 359 -6.35 2.35 -16.17
CA CYS A 359 -6.48 2.20 -14.72
C CYS A 359 -5.14 1.93 -14.01
N ALA A 360 -4.27 1.09 -14.58
CA ALA A 360 -2.97 0.76 -13.99
C ALA A 360 -2.02 1.97 -13.98
N LEU A 361 -2.05 2.78 -15.04
CA LEU A 361 -1.25 4.01 -15.16
C LEU A 361 -1.68 5.04 -14.12
N VAL A 362 -2.98 5.32 -14.01
CA VAL A 362 -3.52 6.27 -13.02
C VAL A 362 -3.18 5.82 -11.60
N PHE A 363 -3.30 4.53 -11.30
CA PHE A 363 -2.94 3.97 -10.00
C PHE A 363 -1.45 4.17 -9.68
N GLY A 364 -0.57 3.88 -10.64
CA GLY A 364 0.88 4.07 -10.48
C GLY A 364 1.25 5.52 -10.22
N VAL A 365 0.70 6.45 -11.00
CA VAL A 365 0.99 7.89 -10.90
C VAL A 365 0.44 8.49 -9.61
N ASN A 366 -0.80 8.17 -9.25
CA ASN A 366 -1.37 8.62 -7.98
C ASN A 366 -0.56 8.07 -6.79
N THR A 367 -0.08 6.84 -6.88
CA THR A 367 0.80 6.26 -5.85
C THR A 367 2.15 6.98 -5.78
N PHE A 368 2.71 7.38 -6.92
CA PHE A 368 3.93 8.19 -6.97
C PHE A 368 3.75 9.54 -6.27
N PHE A 369 2.72 10.32 -6.64
CA PHE A 369 2.46 11.61 -6.00
C PHE A 369 2.10 11.49 -4.52
N ALA A 370 1.33 10.47 -4.12
CA ALA A 370 1.04 10.19 -2.72
C ALA A 370 2.33 9.91 -1.93
N THR A 371 3.23 9.13 -2.51
CA THR A 371 4.51 8.81 -1.90
C THR A 371 5.41 10.04 -1.82
N MET A 372 5.46 10.86 -2.86
CA MET A 372 6.18 12.14 -2.87
C MET A 372 5.71 13.07 -1.75
N LEU A 373 4.40 13.27 -1.64
CA LEU A 373 3.80 14.11 -0.59
C LEU A 373 4.15 13.59 0.82
N LYS A 374 3.99 12.27 1.03
CA LYS A 374 4.38 11.61 2.28
C LYS A 374 5.86 11.81 2.59
N THR A 375 6.73 11.68 1.60
CA THR A 375 8.18 11.88 1.76
C THR A 375 8.51 13.30 2.18
N ILE A 376 7.89 14.30 1.55
CA ILE A 376 8.06 15.71 1.93
C ILE A 376 7.66 15.93 3.39
N ILE A 377 6.49 15.42 3.81
CA ILE A 377 6.03 15.54 5.20
C ILE A 377 6.99 14.81 6.15
N THR A 378 7.48 13.62 5.77
CA THR A 378 8.43 12.85 6.58
C THR A 378 9.75 13.59 6.77
N ILE A 379 10.30 14.20 5.69
CA ILE A 379 11.52 15.01 5.74
C ILE A 379 11.35 16.19 6.69
N ILE A 380 10.22 16.89 6.61
CA ILE A 380 9.98 18.07 7.45
C ILE A 380 9.81 17.68 8.92
N VAL A 381 8.98 16.67 9.18
CA VAL A 381 8.45 16.40 10.53
C VAL A 381 9.30 15.38 11.31
N ALA A 382 9.69 14.28 10.67
CA ALA A 382 10.33 13.14 11.34
C ALA A 382 11.85 13.09 11.15
N ASP A 383 12.39 13.68 10.08
CA ASP A 383 13.83 13.66 9.84
C ASP A 383 14.59 14.41 10.93
N LYS A 384 15.57 13.72 11.52
CA LYS A 384 16.42 14.24 12.60
C LYS A 384 17.21 15.49 12.18
N ARG A 385 17.44 15.70 10.88
CA ARG A 385 18.16 16.86 10.33
C ARG A 385 17.30 18.13 10.21
N VAL A 386 15.97 17.99 10.27
CA VAL A 386 15.03 19.10 10.08
C VAL A 386 14.34 19.44 11.41
N LEU A 387 13.13 18.93 11.66
CA LEU A 387 12.47 19.14 12.96
C LEU A 387 12.75 18.00 13.95
N GLY A 388 12.97 16.77 13.46
CA GLY A 388 13.27 15.60 14.30
C GLY A 388 12.27 15.37 15.43
N LEU A 389 10.99 15.66 15.20
CA LEU A 389 9.98 15.62 16.26
C LEU A 389 9.84 14.22 16.86
N SER A 390 9.54 14.12 18.15
CA SER A 390 9.08 12.87 18.75
C SER A 390 7.71 12.47 18.20
N VAL A 391 7.32 11.20 18.32
CA VAL A 391 6.13 10.67 17.63
C VAL A 391 4.83 11.37 18.07
N HIS A 392 4.67 11.80 19.32
CA HIS A 392 3.47 12.55 19.75
C HIS A 392 3.23 13.85 18.96
N PRO A 393 4.17 14.81 18.91
CA PRO A 393 4.07 16.00 18.04
C PRO A 393 3.83 15.67 16.56
N GLN A 394 4.40 14.59 16.03
CA GLN A 394 4.14 14.18 14.63
C GLN A 394 2.65 13.89 14.40
N PHE A 395 1.99 13.20 15.34
CA PHE A 395 0.56 12.89 15.23
C PHE A 395 -0.34 14.13 15.33
N TYR A 396 0.05 15.18 16.07
CA TYR A 396 -0.66 16.46 16.05
C TYR A 396 -0.56 17.14 14.67
N VAL A 397 0.62 17.09 14.03
CA VAL A 397 0.79 17.59 12.66
C VAL A 397 -0.07 16.80 11.67
N TYR A 398 -0.09 15.47 11.79
CA TYR A 398 -0.92 14.61 10.94
C TYR A 398 -2.41 14.87 11.15
N PHE A 399 -2.83 15.07 12.40
CA PHE A 399 -4.20 15.47 12.73
C PHE A 399 -4.58 16.82 12.09
N GLY A 400 -3.69 17.83 12.19
CA GLY A 400 -3.89 19.13 11.54
C GLY A 400 -3.99 19.01 10.01
N TYR A 401 -3.11 18.23 9.39
CA TYR A 401 -3.14 17.93 7.95
C TYR A 401 -4.49 17.36 7.51
N PHE A 402 -5.00 16.36 8.23
CA PHE A 402 -6.27 15.74 7.90
C PHE A 402 -7.49 16.62 8.22
N THR A 403 -7.41 17.45 9.27
CA THR A 403 -8.45 18.44 9.58
C THR A 403 -8.58 19.46 8.46
N LEU A 404 -7.45 19.93 7.93
CA LEU A 404 -7.44 20.83 6.76
C LEU A 404 -8.09 20.15 5.54
N LEU A 405 -7.74 18.89 5.25
CA LEU A 405 -8.36 18.14 4.17
C LEU A 405 -9.88 17.97 4.36
N ALA A 406 -10.32 17.65 5.57
CA ALA A 406 -11.73 17.51 5.91
C ALA A 406 -12.50 18.81 5.66
N VAL A 407 -11.97 19.95 6.10
CA VAL A 407 -12.58 21.28 5.85
C VAL A 407 -12.67 21.57 4.36
N VAL A 408 -11.60 21.34 3.60
CA VAL A 408 -11.57 21.56 2.14
C VAL A 408 -12.62 20.69 1.43
N TYR A 409 -12.73 19.40 1.79
CA TYR A 409 -13.72 18.51 1.17
C TYR A 409 -15.16 18.83 1.57
N LEU A 410 -15.40 19.23 2.82
CA LEU A 410 -16.72 19.68 3.28
C LEU A 410 -17.16 20.93 2.54
N LEU A 411 -16.28 21.93 2.40
CA LEU A 411 -16.57 23.14 1.63
C LEU A 411 -16.87 22.82 0.16
N ALA A 412 -16.06 21.94 -0.46
CA ALA A 412 -16.30 21.50 -1.83
C ALA A 412 -17.67 20.81 -1.99
N ALA A 413 -18.01 19.89 -1.08
CA ALA A 413 -19.30 19.18 -1.10
C ALA A 413 -20.49 20.14 -0.90
N ILE A 414 -20.36 21.14 -0.02
CA ILE A 414 -21.38 22.18 0.18
C ILE A 414 -21.55 23.01 -1.09
N CYS A 415 -20.46 23.43 -1.74
CA CYS A 415 -20.51 24.17 -3.00
C CYS A 415 -21.25 23.40 -4.10
N VAL A 416 -20.96 22.10 -4.25
CA VAL A 416 -21.65 21.26 -5.24
C VAL A 416 -23.12 21.05 -4.87
N GLY A 417 -23.44 20.84 -3.59
CA GLY A 417 -24.81 20.75 -3.11
C GLY A 417 -25.65 22.00 -3.43
N ILE A 418 -25.07 23.19 -3.22
CA ILE A 418 -25.72 24.48 -3.53
C ILE A 418 -25.93 24.65 -5.05
N GLN A 419 -24.97 24.22 -5.87
CA GLN A 419 -25.10 24.27 -7.33
C GLN A 419 -26.22 23.34 -7.82
N HIS A 420 -26.36 22.16 -7.23
CA HIS A 420 -27.41 21.22 -7.57
C HIS A 420 -28.80 21.66 -7.08
N SER A 421 -28.92 22.36 -5.94
CA SER A 421 -30.21 22.90 -5.48
C SER A 421 -30.70 24.11 -6.27
N ARG A 422 -29.84 24.70 -7.12
CA ARG A 422 -30.15 25.86 -7.98
C ARG A 422 -30.51 25.46 -9.42
N GLN A 423 -30.32 24.20 -9.79
CA GLN A 423 -30.80 23.59 -11.04
C GLN A 423 -32.12 22.88 -10.78
#